data_AF-A0A0D8HC48-F1
#
_entry.id   AF-A0A0D8HC48-F1
#
_cell.length_a   1.000
_cell.length_b   1.000
_cell.length_c   1.000
_cell.angle_alpha   90.00
_cell.angle_beta   90.00
_cell.angle_gamma   90.00
#
_symmetry.space_group_name_H-M   'P 1'
#
loop_
_entity.id
_entity.type
_entity.pdbx_description
1 polymer ?
#
loop_
_entity_poly.entity_id
_entity_poly.type
_entity_poly.pdbx_seq_one_letter_code
_entity_poly.pdbx_strand_id
1 'polypeptide(L)'
;MEAKLTKLDKYVAITNPPRIDQIVNAVIESGGSFVTVDNSEIQEAKAALGRRGIDVEPTGAVAYAGSIKYFSVTPIEGGAAIALTGAGLKSD
;
A
#
# COMPACT_ATOMS: atom_id res chain seq x y z
N MET A 1 6.79 -13.56 23.57
CA MET A 1 7.07 -12.12 23.43
C MET A 1 5.97 -11.55 22.57
N GLU A 2 5.01 -10.83 23.15
CA GLU A 2 3.96 -10.16 22.36
C GLU A 2 4.59 -8.94 21.68
N ALA A 3 4.62 -8.94 20.34
CA ALA A 3 5.02 -7.77 19.58
C ALA A 3 3.94 -6.69 19.78
N LYS A 4 4.32 -5.59 20.42
CA LYS A 4 3.43 -4.46 20.65
C LYS A 4 3.22 -3.74 19.31
N LEU A 5 2.07 -3.96 18.68
CA LEU A 5 1.68 -3.31 17.43
C LEU A 5 1.73 -1.78 17.59
N THR A 6 2.46 -1.10 16.71
CA THR A 6 2.51 0.35 16.59
C THR A 6 1.18 0.89 16.06
N LYS A 7 0.95 2.22 16.16
CA LYS A 7 -0.30 2.85 15.71
C LYS A 7 -0.57 2.57 14.23
N LEU A 8 0.48 2.46 13.39
CA LEU A 8 0.34 2.17 11.97
C LEU A 8 -0.03 0.70 11.70
N ASP A 9 0.52 -0.21 12.49
CA ASP A 9 0.26 -1.65 12.36
C ASP A 9 -1.23 -2.00 12.56
N LYS A 10 -1.98 -1.16 13.28
CA LYS A 10 -3.42 -1.39 13.54
C LYS A 10 -4.31 -1.21 12.30
N TYR A 11 -3.86 -0.51 11.27
CA TYR A 11 -4.73 -0.14 10.16
C TYR A 11 -4.69 -1.15 8.98
N VAL A 12 -3.64 -1.96 8.85
CA VAL A 12 -3.54 -3.06 7.85
C VAL A 12 -3.27 -4.40 8.56
N ALA A 13 -3.86 -4.62 9.74
CA ALA A 13 -3.70 -5.86 10.49
C ALA A 13 -4.72 -6.93 10.08
N ILE A 14 -4.76 -7.31 8.80
CA ILE A 14 -5.58 -8.45 8.35
C ILE A 14 -4.67 -9.66 8.15
N THR A 15 -4.62 -10.53 9.16
CA THR A 15 -3.78 -11.75 9.13
C THR A 15 -4.43 -12.91 8.38
N ASN A 16 -5.77 -12.93 8.27
CA ASN A 16 -6.51 -13.93 7.51
C ASN A 16 -7.61 -13.27 6.68
N PRO A 17 -7.29 -12.74 5.48
CA PRO A 17 -8.25 -11.99 4.68
C PRO A 17 -9.35 -12.93 4.16
N PRO A 18 -10.64 -12.55 4.25
CA PRO A 18 -11.78 -13.41 3.89
C PRO A 18 -11.84 -13.77 2.40
N ARG A 19 -11.02 -13.12 1.56
CA ARG A 19 -10.95 -13.30 0.11
C ARG A 19 -9.57 -13.74 -0.36
N ILE A 20 -8.79 -14.42 0.49
CA ILE A 20 -7.40 -14.79 0.18
C ILE A 20 -7.27 -15.53 -1.15
N ASP A 21 -8.14 -16.50 -1.43
CA ASP A 21 -8.09 -17.28 -2.67
C ASP A 21 -8.35 -16.41 -3.91
N GLN A 22 -9.29 -15.46 -3.82
CA GLN A 22 -9.58 -14.52 -4.90
C GLN A 22 -8.38 -13.60 -5.18
N ILE A 23 -7.71 -13.13 -4.11
CA ILE A 23 -6.54 -12.27 -4.21
C ILE A 23 -5.37 -13.02 -4.87
N VAL A 24 -5.09 -14.24 -4.41
CA VAL A 24 -4.01 -15.08 -4.96
C VAL A 24 -4.26 -15.41 -6.43
N ASN A 25 -5.48 -15.84 -6.77
CA ASN A 25 -5.82 -16.17 -8.16
C ASN A 25 -5.70 -14.95 -9.08
N ALA A 26 -6.17 -13.77 -8.65
CA ALA A 26 -6.05 -12.55 -9.45
C ALA A 26 -4.58 -12.16 -9.74
N VAL A 27 -3.67 -12.36 -8.78
CA VAL A 27 -2.24 -12.11 -8.98
C VAL A 27 -1.64 -13.15 -9.94
N ILE A 28 -2.00 -14.42 -9.84
CA ILE A 28 -1.53 -15.47 -10.75
C ILE A 28 -2.02 -15.23 -12.17
N GLU A 29 -3.32 -14.98 -12.36
CA GLU A 29 -3.94 -14.77 -13.68
C GLU A 29 -3.40 -13.53 -14.39
N SER A 30 -3.05 -12.48 -13.63
CA SER A 30 -2.45 -11.27 -14.18
C SER A 30 -0.93 -11.36 -14.41
N GLY A 31 -0.28 -12.45 -13.98
CA GLY A 31 1.18 -12.55 -13.98
C GLY A 31 1.86 -11.54 -13.05
N GLY A 32 1.13 -11.04 -12.05
CA GLY A 32 1.58 -10.01 -11.13
C GLY A 32 2.44 -10.55 -9.98
N SER A 33 2.68 -9.68 -9.00
CA SER A 33 3.41 -10.04 -7.79
C SER A 33 2.86 -9.32 -6.56
N PHE A 34 3.18 -9.86 -5.38
CA PHE A 34 2.94 -9.19 -4.11
C PHE A 34 4.17 -8.37 -3.72
N VAL A 35 3.94 -7.12 -3.30
CA VAL A 35 4.99 -6.21 -2.80
C VAL A 35 4.66 -5.85 -1.36
N THR A 36 5.66 -5.98 -0.49
CA THR A 36 5.55 -5.58 0.92
C THR A 36 6.26 -4.26 1.16
N VAL A 37 5.65 -3.44 2.02
CA VAL A 37 6.22 -2.16 2.45
C VAL A 37 6.21 -2.07 3.97
N ASP A 38 7.18 -1.36 4.52
CA ASP A 38 7.27 -1.05 5.94
C ASP A 38 6.61 0.28 6.29
N ASN A 39 6.52 0.55 7.59
CA ASN A 39 5.87 1.74 8.10
C ASN A 39 6.56 3.04 7.68
N SER A 40 7.89 3.06 7.52
CA SER A 40 8.63 4.22 7.04
C SER A 40 8.31 4.52 5.58
N GLU A 41 8.31 3.50 4.72
CA GLU A 41 7.96 3.60 3.30
C GLU A 41 6.54 4.17 3.13
N ILE A 42 5.59 3.75 3.98
CA ILE A 42 4.21 4.29 3.99
C ILE A 42 4.18 5.79 4.36
N GLN A 43 4.92 6.20 5.39
CA GLN A 43 4.95 7.62 5.80
C GLN A 43 5.60 8.51 4.75
N GLU A 44 6.68 8.04 4.14
CA GLU A 44 7.36 8.75 3.04
C GLU A 44 6.45 8.89 1.82
N ALA A 45 5.75 7.81 1.46
CA ALA A 45 4.75 7.80 0.38
C ALA A 45 3.61 8.78 0.66
N LYS A 46 3.05 8.80 1.87
CA LYS A 46 2.02 9.76 2.28
C LYS A 46 2.52 11.19 2.15
N ALA A 47 3.72 11.49 2.65
CA ALA A 47 4.30 12.83 2.53
C ALA A 47 4.55 13.22 1.06
N ALA A 48 4.95 12.27 0.22
CA ALA A 48 5.14 12.49 -1.21
C ALA A 48 3.83 12.76 -1.97
N LEU A 49 2.73 12.09 -1.59
CA LEU A 49 1.38 12.39 -2.09
C LEU A 49 0.90 13.76 -1.62
N GLY A 50 1.11 14.10 -0.35
CA GLY A 50 0.76 15.41 0.21
C GLY A 50 1.46 16.57 -0.50
N ARG A 51 2.75 16.42 -0.84
CA ARG A 51 3.49 17.39 -1.68
C ARG A 51 2.93 17.56 -3.09
N ARG A 52 2.11 16.61 -3.56
CA ARG A 52 1.39 16.66 -4.85
C ARG A 52 -0.08 17.12 -4.70
N GLY A 53 -0.50 17.54 -3.51
CA GLY A 53 -1.86 17.97 -3.24
C GLY A 53 -2.88 16.84 -3.05
N ILE A 54 -2.41 15.61 -2.82
CA ILE A 54 -3.26 14.44 -2.59
C ILE A 54 -3.14 14.02 -1.13
N ASP A 55 -4.21 14.15 -0.36
CA ASP A 55 -4.23 13.76 1.05
C ASP A 55 -5.00 12.45 1.28
N VAL A 56 -4.32 11.47 1.85
CA VAL A 56 -4.80 10.11 2.09
C VAL A 56 -4.57 9.72 3.53
N GLU A 57 -5.42 8.86 4.10
CA GLU A 57 -5.09 8.21 5.36
C GLU A 57 -3.86 7.30 5.18
N PRO A 58 -3.16 6.89 6.25
CA PRO A 58 -1.90 6.16 6.09
C PRO A 58 -2.00 4.86 5.27
N THR A 59 -3.09 4.10 5.41
CA THR A 59 -3.31 2.88 4.59
C THR A 59 -3.55 3.18 3.12
N GLY A 60 -4.10 4.36 2.81
CA GLY A 60 -4.28 4.83 1.44
C GLY A 60 -2.99 5.12 0.70
N ALA A 61 -1.89 5.30 1.43
CA ALA A 61 -0.55 5.47 0.85
C ALA A 61 0.17 4.14 0.55
N VAL A 62 -0.34 2.99 1.02
CA VAL A 62 0.34 1.68 0.88
C VAL A 62 0.57 1.31 -0.58
N ALA A 63 -0.44 1.45 -1.44
CA ALA A 63 -0.31 1.14 -2.87
C ALA A 63 0.72 2.05 -3.56
N TYR A 64 0.80 3.32 -3.15
CA TYR A 64 1.79 4.26 -3.69
C TYR A 64 3.21 3.92 -3.21
N ALA A 65 3.39 3.58 -1.93
CA ALA A 65 4.66 3.08 -1.40
C ALA A 65 5.13 1.83 -2.17
N GLY A 66 4.23 0.87 -2.35
CA GLY A 66 4.50 -0.37 -3.10
C GLY A 66 4.89 -0.08 -4.55
N SER A 67 4.23 0.89 -5.20
CA SER A 67 4.56 1.29 -6.57
C SER A 67 5.97 1.87 -6.71
N ILE A 68 6.39 2.74 -5.78
CA ILE A 68 7.74 3.32 -5.76
C ILE A 68 8.79 2.20 -5.67
N LYS A 69 8.57 1.26 -4.75
CA LYS A 69 9.44 0.11 -4.53
C LYS A 69 9.48 -0.79 -5.76
N TYR A 70 8.33 -1.14 -6.32
CA TYR A 70 8.22 -1.99 -7.51
C TYR A 70 8.94 -1.36 -8.71
N PHE A 71 8.68 -0.09 -9.02
CA PHE A 71 9.28 0.58 -10.18
C PHE A 71 10.79 0.84 -10.04
N SER A 72 11.33 0.80 -8.81
CA SER A 72 12.78 0.92 -8.59
C SER A 72 13.59 -0.26 -9.12
N VAL A 73 12.95 -1.43 -9.28
CA VAL A 73 13.58 -2.68 -9.72
C VAL A 73 12.90 -3.31 -10.94
N THR A 74 11.69 -2.86 -11.28
CA THR A 74 10.92 -3.35 -12.42
C THR A 74 10.50 -2.17 -13.30
N PRO A 75 11.25 -1.91 -14.38
CA PRO A 75 10.83 -0.95 -15.39
C PRO A 75 9.47 -1.36 -15.97
N ILE A 76 8.56 -0.39 -16.13
CA ILE A 76 7.29 -0.59 -16.79
C ILE A 76 7.27 0.17 -18.12
N GLU A 77 6.61 -0.41 -19.11
CA GLU A 77 6.30 0.29 -20.36
C GLU A 77 4.93 0.98 -20.24
N GLY A 78 4.83 2.23 -20.71
CA GLY A 78 3.59 2.99 -20.67
C GLY A 78 3.32 3.65 -19.31
N GLY A 79 2.13 3.45 -18.75
CA GLY A 79 1.67 4.11 -17.53
C GLY A 79 1.03 3.13 -16.54
N ALA A 80 1.01 3.52 -15.26
CA ALA A 80 0.38 2.76 -14.19
C ALA A 80 -0.72 3.55 -13.52
N ALA A 81 -1.82 2.86 -13.18
CA ALA A 81 -2.86 3.38 -12.31
C ALA A 81 -2.64 2.85 -10.89
N ILE A 82 -2.66 3.73 -9.89
CA ILE A 82 -2.47 3.38 -8.48
C ILE A 82 -3.77 3.72 -7.74
N ALA A 83 -4.39 2.71 -7.15
CA ALA A 83 -5.60 2.90 -6.36
C ALA A 83 -5.25 3.50 -4.99
N LEU A 84 -5.65 4.74 -4.76
CA LEU A 84 -5.52 5.42 -3.47
C LEU A 84 -6.85 5.32 -2.72
N THR A 85 -6.88 4.53 -1.65
CA THR A 85 -8.10 4.25 -0.87
C THR A 85 -8.07 4.97 0.47
N GLY A 86 -9.14 5.66 0.86
CA GLY A 86 -9.21 6.33 2.15
C GLY A 86 -8.71 7.77 2.09
N ALA A 87 -9.65 8.71 2.17
CA ALA A 87 -9.35 10.15 2.17
C ALA A 87 -8.72 10.57 3.50
N GLY A 88 -7.75 11.50 3.46
CA GLY A 88 -7.08 12.01 4.66
C GLY A 88 -7.99 12.73 5.66
N LEU A 89 -9.18 13.18 5.20
CA LEU A 89 -10.24 13.71 6.07
C LEU A 89 -10.84 12.69 7.05
N LYS A 90 -10.55 11.40 6.89
CA LYS A 90 -10.97 10.34 7.83
C LYS A 90 -10.00 10.14 8.99
N SER A 91 -8.83 10.78 8.93
CA SER A 91 -7.76 10.63 9.92
C SER A 91 -7.68 11.83 10.86
N ASP A 92 -8.68 11.93 11.74
CA ASP A 92 -8.57 12.61 13.05
C ASP A 92 -8.54 11.55 14.16
#